data_AF-A0A535ZUX1-F1
#
_entry.id   AF-A0A535ZUX1-F1
#
_cell.length_a   1.000
_cell.length_b   1.000
_cell.length_c   1.000
_cell.angle_alpha   90.00
_cell.angle_beta   90.00
_cell.angle_gamma   90.00
#
_symmetry.space_group_name_H-M   'P 1'
#
loop_
_entity.id
_entity.type
_entity.pdbx_description
1 polymer ?
#
loop_
_entity_poly.entity_id
_entity_poly.type
_entity_poly.pdbx_seq_one_letter_code
_entity_poly.pdbx_strand_id
1 'polypeptide(L)'
;GKSGDFATNCLDEQELAALSLHLLQICLVYVNTLLIQQVLSEPRQFQQMKQEDLRALTPLIYSHVTPYGTFRLNLTERIPIEQEAS
;
A
#
# COMPACT_ATOMS: atom_id res chain seq x y z
N GLY A 1 -34.38 14.97 -2.84
CA GLY A 1 -33.37 15.81 -2.16
C GLY A 1 -33.32 15.44 -0.70
N LYS A 2 -32.21 14.84 -0.26
CA LYS A 2 -31.74 14.79 1.14
C LYS A 2 -30.23 14.54 1.10
N SER A 3 -29.51 15.51 0.53
CA SER A 3 -28.06 15.66 0.70
C SER A 3 -27.83 16.37 2.04
N GLY A 4 -28.15 15.68 3.13
CA GLY A 4 -28.37 16.30 4.44
C GLY A 4 -27.44 15.86 5.57
N ASP A 5 -26.44 15.01 5.33
CA ASP A 5 -25.59 14.47 6.42
C ASP A 5 -24.08 14.75 6.26
N PHE A 6 -23.69 15.66 5.36
CA PHE A 6 -22.40 16.34 5.52
C PHE A 6 -22.62 17.59 6.37
N ALA A 7 -22.79 17.40 7.67
CA ALA A 7 -22.74 18.49 8.65
C ALA A 7 -21.28 18.94 8.75
N THR A 8 -20.98 19.97 7.98
CA THR A 8 -19.69 20.59 7.69
C THR A 8 -19.02 21.31 8.88
N ASN A 9 -19.08 20.79 10.11
CA ASN A 9 -18.61 21.53 11.32
C ASN A 9 -17.92 20.70 12.41
N CYS A 10 -17.32 19.55 12.09
CA CYS A 10 -16.32 18.93 12.98
C CYS A 10 -14.98 18.87 12.25
N LEU A 11 -14.30 20.03 12.21
CA LEU A 11 -12.96 20.15 11.62
C LEU A 11 -12.00 19.10 12.18
N ASP A 12 -12.11 18.82 13.48
CA ASP A 12 -11.32 17.81 14.18
C ASP A 12 -11.55 16.39 13.62
N GLU A 13 -12.79 16.04 13.24
CA GLU A 13 -13.10 14.74 12.63
C GLU A 13 -12.57 14.63 11.19
N GLN A 14 -12.61 15.73 10.44
CA GLN A 14 -12.04 15.80 9.09
C GLN A 14 -10.50 15.71 9.12
N GLU A 15 -9.88 16.39 10.09
CA GLU A 15 -8.44 16.32 10.34
C GLU A 15 -8.04 14.89 10.73
N LEU A 16 -8.75 14.27 11.66
CA LEU A 16 -8.51 12.88 12.04
C LEU A 16 -8.66 11.91 10.87
N ALA A 17 -9.69 12.09 10.03
CA ALA A 17 -9.90 11.27 8.85
C ALA A 17 -8.76 11.47 7.82
N ALA A 18 -8.33 12.70 7.58
CA ALA A 18 -7.22 13.01 6.68
C ALA A 18 -5.90 12.43 7.19
N LEU A 19 -5.60 12.58 8.49
CA LEU A 19 -4.42 12.01 9.13
C LEU A 19 -4.42 10.48 9.08
N SER A 20 -5.57 9.85 9.34
CA SER A 20 -5.72 8.40 9.27
C SER A 20 -5.54 7.88 7.84
N LEU A 21 -6.07 8.59 6.85
CA LEU A 21 -5.87 8.27 5.44
C LEU A 21 -4.41 8.43 5.03
N HIS A 22 -3.75 9.49 5.49
CA HIS A 22 -2.33 9.72 5.24
C HIS A 22 -1.46 8.63 5.86
N LEU A 23 -1.75 8.23 7.11
CA LEU A 23 -1.09 7.12 7.77
C LEU A 23 -1.26 5.82 6.97
N LEU A 24 -2.49 5.52 6.54
CA LEU A 24 -2.78 4.34 5.72
C LEU A 24 -1.99 4.37 4.40
N GLN A 25 -1.93 5.53 3.74
CA GLN A 25 -1.16 5.72 2.51
C GLN A 25 0.34 5.46 2.74
N ILE A 26 0.91 5.97 3.84
CA ILE A 26 2.32 5.71 4.20
C ILE A 26 2.55 4.23 4.48
N CYS A 27 1.67 3.59 5.26
CA CYS A 27 1.77 2.16 5.55
C CYS A 27 1.75 1.32 4.27
N LEU A 28 0.86 1.65 3.33
CA LEU A 28 0.77 0.96 2.05
C LEU A 28 2.06 1.13 1.22
N VAL A 29 2.57 2.36 1.12
CA VAL A 29 3.83 2.67 0.43
C VAL A 29 4.99 1.89 1.03
N TYR A 30 5.06 1.81 2.36
CA TYR A 30 6.09 1.08 3.06
C TYR A 30 6.04 -0.43 2.78
N VAL A 31 4.86 -1.06 2.93
CA VAL A 31 4.68 -2.49 2.64
C VAL A 31 5.01 -2.80 1.18
N ASN A 32 4.54 -1.99 0.23
CA ASN A 32 4.85 -2.17 -1.18
C ASN A 32 6.35 -2.06 -1.47
N THR A 33 7.04 -1.16 -0.77
CA THR A 33 8.50 -1.02 -0.89
C THR A 33 9.22 -2.28 -0.41
N LEU A 34 8.81 -2.84 0.72
CA LEU A 34 9.39 -4.09 1.25
C LEU A 34 9.14 -5.28 0.32
N LEU A 35 7.94 -5.39 -0.26
CA LEU A 35 7.63 -6.45 -1.24
C LEU A 35 8.47 -6.31 -2.50
N ILE A 36 8.66 -5.09 -3.01
CA ILE A 36 9.54 -4.83 -4.15
C ILE A 36 10.98 -5.23 -3.81
N GLN A 37 11.48 -4.86 -2.62
CA GLN A 37 12.83 -5.25 -2.19
C GLN A 37 13.00 -6.77 -2.12
N GLN A 38 12.00 -7.49 -1.61
CA GLN A 38 12.00 -8.95 -1.54
C GLN A 38 12.05 -9.59 -2.94
N VAL A 39 11.24 -9.12 -3.88
CA VAL A 39 11.23 -9.55 -5.29
C VAL A 39 12.60 -9.29 -5.93
N LEU A 40 13.13 -8.07 -5.77
CA LEU A 40 14.43 -7.68 -6.31
C LEU A 40 15.64 -8.33 -5.62
N SER A 41 15.46 -8.94 -4.44
CA SER A 41 16.50 -9.70 -3.77
C SER A 41 16.85 -11.00 -4.50
N GLU A 42 15.94 -11.53 -5.34
CA GLU A 42 16.25 -12.69 -6.19
C GLU A 42 17.12 -12.27 -7.39
N PRO A 43 18.37 -12.76 -7.51
CA PRO A 43 19.32 -12.30 -8.53
C PRO A 43 18.79 -12.48 -9.96
N ARG A 44 17.98 -13.51 -10.21
CA ARG A 44 17.37 -13.77 -11.52
C ARG A 44 16.41 -12.66 -11.94
N GLN A 45 15.60 -12.19 -11.01
CA GLN A 45 14.61 -11.14 -11.27
C GLN A 45 15.32 -9.81 -11.50
N PHE A 46 16.31 -9.49 -10.67
CA PHE A 46 17.13 -8.28 -10.83
C PHE A 46 17.90 -8.26 -12.15
N GLN A 47 18.51 -9.38 -12.55
CA GLN A 47 19.27 -9.50 -13.81
C GLN A 47 18.41 -9.37 -15.07
N GLN A 48 17.10 -9.63 -14.98
CA GLN A 48 16.17 -9.50 -16.10
C GLN A 48 15.68 -8.05 -16.30
N MET A 49 15.86 -7.18 -15.31
CA MET A 49 15.39 -5.79 -15.39
C MET A 49 16.26 -4.93 -16.30
N LYS A 50 15.62 -4.10 -17.12
CA LYS A 50 16.27 -3.04 -17.91
C LYS A 50 16.25 -1.71 -17.15
N GLN A 51 16.99 -0.73 -17.65
CA GLN A 51 16.97 0.62 -17.06
C GLN A 51 15.56 1.22 -17.06
N GLU A 52 14.78 0.96 -18.11
CA GLU A 52 13.38 1.38 -18.22
C GLU A 52 12.53 0.83 -17.06
N ASP A 53 12.70 -0.45 -16.74
CA ASP A 53 11.94 -1.14 -15.68
C ASP A 53 12.29 -0.59 -14.30
N LEU A 54 13.57 -0.32 -14.05
CA LEU A 54 14.04 0.30 -12.81
C LEU A 54 13.51 1.73 -12.64
N ARG A 55 13.41 2.51 -13.73
CA ARG A 55 12.79 3.85 -13.71
C ARG A 55 11.27 3.80 -13.49
N ALA A 56 10.63 2.70 -13.86
CA ALA A 56 9.19 2.49 -13.69
C ALA A 56 8.82 1.93 -12.30
N LEU A 57 9.80 1.52 -11.48
CA LEU A 57 9.54 1.07 -10.12
C LEU A 57 8.92 2.20 -9.31
N THR A 58 7.74 1.91 -8.76
CA THR A 58 7.03 2.82 -7.87
C THR A 58 6.39 2.01 -6.75
N PRO A 59 6.43 2.49 -5.49
CA PRO A 59 5.70 1.85 -4.39
C PRO A 59 4.18 2.04 -4.50
N LEU A 60 3.71 2.81 -5.48
CA LEU A 60 2.30 3.11 -5.73
C LEU A 60 1.68 2.16 -6.77
N ILE A 61 1.95 0.85 -6.66
CA ILE A 61 1.36 -0.15 -7.55
C ILE A 61 -0.10 -0.38 -7.13
N TYR A 62 -1.03 0.35 -7.75
CA TYR A 62 -2.47 0.22 -7.48
C TYR A 62 -3.17 -0.75 -8.45
N SER A 63 -2.47 -1.27 -9.45
CA SER A 63 -3.04 -2.14 -10.49
C SER A 63 -3.57 -3.49 -9.96
N HIS A 64 -3.05 -3.97 -8.81
CA HIS A 64 -3.52 -5.20 -8.16
C HIS A 64 -4.65 -4.98 -7.14
N VAL A 65 -5.00 -3.73 -6.84
CA VAL A 65 -6.07 -3.41 -5.92
C VAL A 65 -7.37 -3.41 -6.70
N THR A 66 -8.11 -4.51 -6.64
CA THR A 66 -9.50 -4.54 -7.11
C THR A 66 -10.33 -3.67 -6.17
N PRO A 67 -10.92 -2.54 -6.62
CA PRO A 67 -11.70 -1.65 -5.73
C PRO A 67 -12.97 -2.32 -5.18
N TYR A 68 -13.35 -3.47 -5.73
CA TYR A 68 -14.50 -4.30 -5.33
C TYR A 68 -14.08 -5.65 -4.73
N GLY A 69 -12.78 -5.90 -4.55
CA GLY A 69 -12.28 -7.08 -3.88
C GLY A 69 -12.49 -6.96 -2.38
N THR A 70 -13.11 -7.97 -1.75
CA THR A 70 -13.27 -7.99 -0.30
C THR A 70 -11.92 -8.24 0.36
N PHE A 71 -11.19 -7.19 0.73
CA PHE A 71 -9.99 -7.31 1.55
C PHE A 71 -10.40 -7.58 3.00
N ARG A 72 -10.35 -8.84 3.44
CA ARG A 72 -10.52 -9.18 4.85
C ARG A 72 -9.24 -8.85 5.61
N LEU A 73 -9.20 -7.66 6.21
CA LEU A 73 -8.12 -7.24 7.08
C LEU A 73 -8.09 -8.14 8.33
N ASN A 74 -7.12 -9.07 8.38
CA ASN A 74 -6.82 -9.84 9.58
C ASN A 74 -5.59 -9.23 10.27
N LEU A 75 -5.80 -8.50 11.37
CA LEU A 75 -4.72 -7.84 12.13
C LEU A 75 -3.79 -8.82 12.85
N THR A 76 -4.19 -10.09 12.97
CA THR A 76 -3.38 -11.16 13.56
C THR A 76 -2.43 -11.78 12.53
N GLU A 77 -2.74 -11.62 11.25
CA GLU A 77 -1.90 -12.11 10.16
C GLU A 77 -0.72 -11.15 9.95
N ARG A 78 0.47 -11.72 9.71
CA ARG A 78 1.68 -10.95 9.40
C ARG A 78 2.09 -11.30 7.98
N ILE A 79 2.47 -10.28 7.21
CA ILE A 79 3.06 -10.48 5.89
C ILE A 79 4.45 -11.11 6.11
N PRO A 80 4.75 -12.29 5.55
CA PRO A 80 6.07 -12.90 5.67
C PRO A 80 7.04 -12.20 4.69
N ILE A 81 7.67 -11.12 5.14
CA ILE A 81 8.55 -10.28 4.32
C ILE A 81 9.98 -10.87 4.23
N GLU A 82 10.44 -11.55 5.28
CA GLU A 82 11.71 -12.27 5.31
C GLU A 82 11.42 -13.76 5.45
N GLN A 83 11.88 -14.58 4.50
CA GLN A 83 12.08 -15.99 4.78
C GLN A 83 13.42 -16.10 5.50
N GLU A 84 13.41 -16.59 6.75
CA GLU A 84 14.63 -16.99 7.43
C GLU A 84 15.40 -17.95 6.51
N ALA A 85 16.57 -17.51 6.04
CA ALA A 85 17.46 -18.34 5.26
C ALA A 85 17.79 -19.60 6.06
N SER A 86 17.39 -20.77 5.56
CA SER A 86 17.89 -22.07 6.02
C SER A 86 19.26 -22.36 5.43
#